data_AF-A0A829PUQ6-F1
#
_entry.id   AF-A0A829PUQ6-F1
#
_cell.length_a   1.000
_cell.length_b   1.000
_cell.length_c   1.000
_cell.angle_alpha   90.00
_cell.angle_beta   90.00
_cell.angle_gamma   90.00
#
_symmetry.space_group_name_H-M   'P 1'
#
loop_
_entity.id
_entity.type
_entity.pdbx_description
1 polymer ?
#
loop_
_entity_poly.entity_id
_entity_poly.type
_entity_poly.pdbx_seq_one_letter_code
_entity_poly.pdbx_strand_id
1 'polypeptide(L)'
;MLASGERVRASYVIAADGTKSAIRQALRIGMSERPPSPSCVVIDVEPHPDGTTVDLPVQIQYHHPDLGGRHAIRLPYPDGLRLDVQFLPKDEAPPTTEQVRSWVTALTRDQWYADHIRSVEVHQTIQGVAASYTDVNRRVLLAGEAAHQFAPLGGRSLNSGVADAIVAAEAIAEALSEPSDLAAAWLAINRSARERRRSGVRNRMLSVRAQRVLDGSDVSMRARRTMAAKSAPHVWIAGAWLTAGLVRPTAIPHISRSGVTWS
;
A
#
# COMPACT_ATOMS: atom_id res chain seq x y z
N MET A 1 24.26 -15.69 4.95
CA MET A 1 25.47 -15.04 4.42
C MET A 1 25.06 -13.61 4.14
N LEU A 2 25.71 -12.64 4.77
CA LEU A 2 25.46 -11.22 4.52
C LEU A 2 26.03 -10.84 3.15
N ALA A 3 25.71 -9.64 2.65
CA ALA A 3 26.28 -9.13 1.40
C ALA A 3 27.82 -9.09 1.43
N SER A 4 28.41 -8.98 2.62
CA SER A 4 29.86 -9.05 2.87
C SER A 4 30.45 -10.47 2.77
N GLY A 5 29.64 -11.51 2.59
CA GLY A 5 30.08 -12.91 2.68
C GLY A 5 30.11 -13.46 4.12
N GLU A 6 29.89 -12.61 5.12
CA GLU A 6 29.90 -13.00 6.53
C GLU A 6 28.77 -14.00 6.86
N ARG A 7 29.05 -14.94 7.77
CA ARG A 7 28.08 -15.90 8.29
C ARG A 7 27.79 -15.62 9.75
N VAL A 8 26.57 -15.19 10.04
CA VAL A 8 26.07 -14.97 11.40
C VAL A 8 25.22 -16.17 11.82
N ARG A 9 25.43 -16.64 13.05
CA ARG A 9 24.56 -17.62 13.72
C ARG A 9 23.65 -16.86 14.68
N ALA A 10 22.34 -17.07 14.57
CA ALA A 10 21.34 -16.45 15.44
C ALA A 10 20.30 -17.49 15.89
N SER A 11 19.75 -17.30 17.09
CA SER A 11 18.67 -18.15 17.62
C SER A 11 17.32 -17.90 16.93
N TYR A 12 17.13 -16.68 16.42
CA TYR A 12 15.95 -16.26 15.67
C TYR A 12 16.34 -15.28 14.55
N VAL A 13 15.51 -15.20 13.51
CA VAL A 13 15.67 -14.27 12.38
C VAL A 13 14.32 -13.64 12.06
N ILE A 14 14.29 -12.32 11.85
CA ILE A 14 13.17 -11.62 11.21
C ILE A 14 13.55 -11.39 9.75
N ALA A 15 12.84 -12.04 8.83
CA ALA A 15 13.01 -11.88 7.40
C ALA A 15 12.17 -10.69 6.91
N ALA A 16 12.84 -9.56 6.69
CA ALA A 16 12.27 -8.32 6.15
C ALA A 16 12.91 -7.93 4.81
N ASP A 17 13.29 -8.92 4.01
CA ASP A 17 14.10 -8.81 2.77
C ASP A 17 13.26 -8.54 1.50
N GLY A 18 12.08 -7.92 1.65
CA GLY A 18 11.34 -7.33 0.54
C GLY A 18 10.54 -8.32 -0.34
N THR A 19 10.03 -7.81 -1.45
CA THR A 19 9.11 -8.54 -2.34
C THR A 19 9.66 -9.86 -2.88
N LYS A 20 10.96 -9.89 -3.19
CA LYS A 20 11.70 -11.05 -3.70
C LYS A 20 12.42 -11.83 -2.60
N SER A 21 11.90 -11.81 -1.37
CA SER A 21 12.50 -12.44 -0.18
C SER A 21 13.14 -13.80 -0.49
N ALA A 22 14.47 -13.82 -0.44
CA ALA A 22 15.27 -15.02 -0.63
C ALA A 22 15.09 -15.96 0.57
N ILE A 23 14.88 -15.40 1.76
CA ILE A 23 14.65 -16.19 2.98
C ILE A 23 13.31 -16.94 2.89
N ARG A 24 12.22 -16.27 2.50
CA ARG A 24 10.90 -16.93 2.30
C ARG A 24 11.01 -18.08 1.31
N GLN A 25 11.69 -17.85 0.19
CA GLN A 25 11.87 -18.85 -0.87
C GLN A 25 12.71 -20.04 -0.39
N ALA A 26 13.82 -19.79 0.31
CA ALA A 26 14.65 -20.85 0.89
C ALA A 26 13.88 -21.71 1.90
N LEU A 27 12.98 -21.10 2.67
CA LEU A 27 12.06 -21.78 3.60
C LEU A 27 10.88 -22.47 2.90
N ARG A 28 10.75 -22.33 1.58
CA ARG A 28 9.65 -22.88 0.76
C ARG A 28 8.26 -22.45 1.25
N ILE A 29 8.16 -21.25 1.81
CA ILE A 29 6.89 -20.68 2.21
C ILE A 29 6.25 -20.05 0.99
N GLY A 30 5.22 -20.72 0.44
CA GLY A 30 4.47 -20.22 -0.71
C GLY A 30 3.77 -18.89 -0.42
N MET A 31 3.51 -18.12 -1.48
CA MET A 31 2.75 -16.87 -1.46
C MET A 31 1.44 -17.10 -2.21
N SER A 32 0.30 -16.78 -1.59
CA SER A 32 -0.98 -16.77 -2.31
C SER A 32 -1.05 -15.53 -3.19
N GLU A 33 -0.53 -15.64 -4.40
CA GLU A 33 -0.44 -14.54 -5.36
C GLU A 33 -1.71 -14.42 -6.22
N ARG A 34 -2.06 -13.19 -6.59
CA ARG A 34 -2.91 -12.93 -7.77
C ARG A 34 -1.97 -12.58 -8.94
N PRO A 35 -2.40 -12.80 -10.19
CA PRO A 35 -1.65 -12.31 -11.35
C PRO A 35 -1.35 -10.81 -11.18
N PRO A 36 -0.11 -10.37 -11.44
CA PRO A 36 0.22 -8.95 -11.42
C PRO A 36 -0.69 -8.18 -12.38
N SER A 37 -1.10 -6.98 -11.98
CA SER A 37 -1.77 -6.03 -12.87
C SER A 37 -0.95 -4.75 -12.89
N PRO A 38 -0.64 -4.17 -14.07
CA PRO A 38 -0.25 -2.77 -14.15
C PRO A 38 -1.36 -1.96 -13.46
N SER A 39 -0.97 -1.02 -12.60
CA SER A 39 -1.96 -0.44 -11.69
C SER A 39 -1.80 1.04 -11.45
N CYS A 40 -0.58 1.58 -11.46
CA CYS A 40 -0.39 2.97 -11.06
C CYS A 40 0.92 3.55 -11.59
N VAL A 41 0.84 4.79 -12.05
CA VAL A 41 1.97 5.70 -12.25
C VAL A 41 2.00 6.61 -11.03
N VAL A 42 3.08 6.55 -10.27
CA VAL A 42 3.33 7.40 -9.10
C VAL A 42 4.20 8.56 -9.57
N ILE A 43 3.73 9.78 -9.34
CA ILE A 43 4.43 11.02 -9.70
C ILE A 43 4.64 11.81 -8.43
N ASP A 44 5.90 12.06 -8.06
CA ASP A 44 6.24 12.97 -6.97
C ASP A 44 6.68 14.31 -7.56
N VAL A 45 6.10 15.39 -7.04
CA VAL A 45 6.40 16.77 -7.44
C VAL A 45 6.86 17.58 -6.23
N GLU A 46 7.66 18.61 -6.49
CA GLU A 46 8.11 19.55 -5.46
C GLU A 46 6.93 20.28 -4.79
N PRO A 47 7.09 20.76 -3.55
CA PRO A 47 6.12 21.62 -2.92
C PRO A 47 6.22 23.02 -3.52
N HIS A 48 5.07 23.63 -3.77
CA HIS A 48 4.99 24.99 -4.29
C HIS A 48 5.66 25.98 -3.32
N PRO A 49 6.45 26.94 -3.82
CA PRO A 49 7.30 27.81 -3.00
C PRO A 49 6.53 28.74 -2.06
N ASP A 50 5.23 28.93 -2.29
CA ASP A 50 4.37 29.71 -1.39
C ASP A 50 3.93 28.94 -0.11
N GLY A 51 4.32 27.68 0.02
CA GLY A 51 4.01 26.83 1.17
C GLY A 51 2.60 26.25 1.19
N THR A 52 1.79 26.46 0.14
CA THR A 52 0.37 26.05 0.14
C THR A 52 0.13 24.57 -0.16
N THR A 53 1.15 23.85 -0.66
CA THR A 53 0.98 22.44 -1.05
C THR A 53 0.50 21.56 0.09
N VAL A 54 0.99 21.78 1.32
CA VAL A 54 0.61 20.98 2.49
C VAL A 54 -0.85 21.19 2.91
N ASP A 55 -1.43 22.34 2.57
CA ASP A 55 -2.82 22.70 2.89
C ASP A 55 -3.81 22.14 1.86
N LEU A 56 -3.32 21.56 0.76
CA LEU A 56 -4.19 20.95 -0.24
C LEU A 56 -4.98 19.78 0.38
N PRO A 57 -6.24 19.60 -0.02
CA PRO A 57 -6.99 18.42 0.38
C PRO A 57 -6.46 17.19 -0.34
N VAL A 58 -6.48 16.05 0.36
CA VAL A 58 -6.34 14.73 -0.26
C VAL A 58 -7.53 14.56 -1.21
N GLN A 59 -7.28 14.34 -2.49
CA GLN A 59 -8.37 14.25 -3.46
C GLN A 59 -8.35 12.89 -4.15
N ILE A 60 -9.51 12.25 -4.26
CA ILE A 60 -9.68 11.03 -5.05
C ILE A 60 -10.61 11.38 -6.20
N GLN A 61 -10.06 11.34 -7.41
CA GLN A 61 -10.78 11.68 -8.62
C GLN A 61 -11.05 10.41 -9.41
N TYR A 62 -12.30 10.22 -9.82
CA TYR A 62 -12.70 9.02 -10.56
C TYR A 62 -13.07 9.40 -11.98
N HIS A 63 -12.49 8.72 -12.97
CA HIS A 63 -12.81 8.93 -14.38
C HIS A 63 -12.58 10.38 -14.83
N HIS A 64 -11.37 10.89 -14.55
CA HIS A 64 -11.01 12.25 -14.90
C HIS A 64 -10.95 12.39 -16.43
N PRO A 65 -11.70 13.32 -17.05
CA PRO A 65 -11.81 13.44 -18.49
C PRO A 65 -10.46 13.76 -19.14
N ASP A 66 -9.69 14.68 -18.55
CA ASP A 66 -8.40 15.11 -19.10
C ASP A 66 -7.28 14.08 -18.89
N LEU A 67 -7.53 13.04 -18.08
CA LEU A 67 -6.62 11.90 -17.94
C LEU A 67 -7.13 10.69 -18.75
N GLY A 68 -8.04 10.89 -19.72
CA GLY A 68 -8.56 9.82 -20.57
C GLY A 68 -9.40 8.78 -19.81
N GLY A 69 -10.13 9.23 -18.79
CA GLY A 69 -11.02 8.41 -17.96
C GLY A 69 -10.32 7.64 -16.84
N ARG A 70 -9.06 7.95 -16.53
CA ARG A 70 -8.31 7.37 -15.42
C ARG A 70 -8.83 7.85 -14.07
N HIS A 71 -8.66 7.05 -13.03
CA HIS A 71 -8.70 7.58 -11.67
C HIS A 71 -7.33 8.14 -11.27
N ALA A 72 -7.35 9.09 -10.34
CA ALA A 72 -6.15 9.66 -9.77
C ALA A 72 -6.34 9.97 -8.28
N ILE A 73 -5.27 9.86 -7.50
CA ILE A 73 -5.24 10.29 -6.10
C ILE A 73 -4.19 11.39 -5.98
N ARG A 74 -4.59 12.52 -5.39
CA ARG A 74 -3.70 13.62 -5.00
C ARG A 74 -3.46 13.56 -3.50
N LEU A 75 -2.22 13.41 -3.09
CA LEU A 75 -1.79 13.25 -1.70
C LEU A 75 -0.66 14.24 -1.38
N PRO A 76 -0.97 15.38 -0.75
CA PRO A 76 0.06 16.29 -0.26
C PRO A 76 0.77 15.71 0.97
N TYR A 77 2.05 16.05 1.12
CA TYR A 77 2.89 15.72 2.26
C TYR A 77 3.87 16.88 2.53
N PRO A 78 4.56 16.94 3.70
CA PRO A 78 5.34 18.11 4.09
C PRO A 78 6.35 18.58 3.05
N ASP A 79 6.96 17.63 2.33
CA ASP A 79 8.05 17.90 1.40
C ASP A 79 7.63 17.84 -0.07
N GLY A 80 6.33 17.80 -0.39
CA GLY A 80 5.90 17.71 -1.79
C GLY A 80 4.45 17.28 -1.99
N LEU A 81 4.15 16.93 -3.24
CA LEU A 81 2.85 16.40 -3.62
C LEU A 81 3.02 15.11 -4.40
N ARG A 82 2.25 14.09 -4.01
CA ARG A 82 2.21 12.81 -4.71
C ARG A 82 0.92 12.66 -5.51
N LEU A 83 1.05 12.21 -6.74
CA LEU A 83 -0.06 11.88 -7.64
C LEU A 83 0.02 10.41 -8.02
N ASP A 84 -0.98 9.62 -7.62
CA ASP A 84 -1.13 8.24 -8.05
C ASP A 84 -2.14 8.21 -9.20
N VAL A 85 -1.67 8.03 -10.44
CA VAL A 85 -2.51 7.97 -11.65
C VAL A 85 -2.71 6.53 -12.10
N GLN A 86 -3.93 6.14 -12.46
CA GLN A 86 -4.21 4.79 -12.93
C GLN A 86 -3.42 4.46 -14.20
N PHE A 87 -2.72 3.32 -14.19
CA PHE A 87 -2.21 2.70 -15.41
C PHE A 87 -3.28 1.76 -15.97
N LEU A 88 -3.81 2.04 -17.16
CA LEU A 88 -4.91 1.28 -17.74
C LEU A 88 -4.39 0.05 -18.51
N PRO A 89 -5.19 -1.03 -18.65
CA PRO A 89 -4.81 -2.17 -19.47
C PRO A 89 -4.52 -1.85 -20.94
N LYS A 90 -5.07 -0.73 -21.45
CA LYS A 90 -4.82 -0.21 -22.81
C LYS A 90 -3.50 0.53 -22.96
N ASP A 91 -2.79 0.79 -21.85
CA ASP A 91 -1.54 1.52 -21.86
C ASP A 91 -0.42 0.51 -22.18
N GLU A 92 0.06 0.56 -23.43
CA GLU A 92 1.05 -0.40 -23.96
C GLU A 92 2.48 -0.12 -23.45
N ALA A 93 2.72 1.09 -22.92
CA ALA A 93 4.01 1.56 -22.43
C ALA A 93 3.85 2.55 -21.27
N PRO A 94 4.92 2.79 -20.48
CA PRO A 94 4.98 3.92 -19.56
C PRO A 94 4.61 5.26 -20.22
N PRO A 95 3.99 6.20 -19.49
CA PRO A 95 3.61 7.49 -20.07
C PRO A 95 4.83 8.30 -20.48
N THR A 96 4.68 9.08 -21.56
CA THR A 96 5.73 10.04 -21.97
C THR A 96 5.78 11.21 -21.00
N THR A 97 6.90 11.95 -21.03
CA THR A 97 7.08 13.16 -20.22
C THR A 97 5.95 14.17 -20.45
N GLU A 98 5.52 14.37 -21.70
CA GLU A 98 4.44 15.29 -22.06
C GLU A 98 3.10 14.84 -21.47
N GLN A 99 2.81 13.53 -21.50
CA GLN A 99 1.60 12.98 -20.89
C GLN A 99 1.62 13.17 -19.36
N VAL A 100 2.74 12.90 -18.71
CA VAL A 100 2.90 13.12 -17.27
C VAL A 100 2.67 14.59 -16.94
N ARG A 101 3.32 15.52 -17.64
CA ARG A 101 3.13 16.97 -17.42
C ARG A 101 1.67 17.38 -17.59
N SER A 102 1.01 16.89 -18.65
CA SER A 102 -0.42 17.12 -18.87
C SER A 102 -1.29 16.62 -17.72
N TRP A 103 -0.98 15.44 -17.16
CA TRP A 103 -1.72 14.91 -16.02
C TRP A 103 -1.48 15.73 -14.76
N VAL A 104 -0.23 16.13 -14.49
CA VAL A 104 0.11 16.98 -13.34
C VAL A 104 -0.66 18.31 -13.42
N THR A 105 -0.63 18.99 -14.58
CA THR A 105 -1.37 20.24 -14.78
C THR A 105 -2.87 20.03 -14.61
N ALA A 106 -3.44 18.93 -15.12
CA ALA A 106 -4.87 18.64 -14.96
C ALA A 106 -5.28 18.41 -13.49
N LEU A 107 -4.45 17.70 -12.71
CA LEU A 107 -4.73 17.34 -11.32
C LEU A 107 -4.50 18.48 -10.31
N THR A 108 -3.55 19.37 -10.62
CA THR A 108 -3.17 20.50 -9.76
C THR A 108 -3.81 21.81 -10.19
N ARG A 109 -4.19 21.92 -11.47
CA ARG A 109 -4.59 23.17 -12.14
C ARG A 109 -3.52 24.25 -12.12
N ASP A 110 -2.26 23.83 -12.05
CA ASP A 110 -1.12 24.73 -11.94
C ASP A 110 0.08 24.15 -12.70
N GLN A 111 0.61 24.96 -13.63
CA GLN A 111 1.74 24.58 -14.48
C GLN A 111 3.03 24.46 -13.68
N TRP A 112 3.16 25.15 -12.54
CA TRP A 112 4.36 25.10 -11.72
C TRP A 112 4.69 23.66 -11.31
N TYR A 113 3.70 22.88 -10.85
CA TYR A 113 3.93 21.48 -10.46
C TYR A 113 4.37 20.61 -11.64
N ALA A 114 3.87 20.86 -12.85
CA ALA A 114 4.24 20.10 -14.05
C ALA A 114 5.68 20.37 -14.47
N ASP A 115 6.23 21.52 -14.09
CA ASP A 115 7.61 21.90 -14.38
C ASP A 115 8.60 21.41 -13.30
N HIS A 116 8.10 21.00 -12.12
CA HIS A 116 8.90 20.60 -10.95
C HIS A 116 8.62 19.15 -10.51
N ILE A 117 8.60 18.24 -11.48
CA ILE A 117 8.45 16.79 -11.25
C ILE A 117 9.79 16.21 -10.79
N ARG A 118 9.79 15.54 -9.63
CA ARG A 118 10.98 14.88 -9.07
C ARG A 118 11.17 13.47 -9.60
N SER A 119 10.09 12.70 -9.67
CA SER A 119 10.15 11.31 -10.11
C SER A 119 8.84 10.87 -10.74
N VAL A 120 8.95 9.88 -11.63
CA VAL A 120 7.84 9.17 -12.26
C VAL A 120 8.16 7.68 -12.18
N GLU A 121 7.33 6.92 -11.49
CA GLU A 121 7.52 5.49 -11.29
C GLU A 121 6.29 4.71 -11.71
N VAL A 122 6.47 3.67 -12.53
CA VAL A 122 5.38 2.76 -12.89
C VAL A 122 5.40 1.56 -11.95
N HIS A 123 4.34 1.43 -11.16
CA HIS A 123 4.18 0.39 -10.16
C HIS A 123 3.21 -0.71 -10.64
N GLN A 124 3.68 -1.95 -10.58
CA GLN A 124 2.84 -3.12 -10.75
C GLN A 124 2.21 -3.50 -9.41
N THR A 125 0.89 -3.73 -9.41
CA THR A 125 0.23 -4.29 -8.24
C THR A 125 0.53 -5.77 -8.18
N ILE A 126 1.26 -6.18 -7.15
CA ILE A 126 1.37 -7.57 -6.73
C ILE A 126 0.60 -7.69 -5.41
N GLN A 127 -0.33 -8.63 -5.35
CA GLN A 127 -1.14 -8.88 -4.17
C GLN A 127 -0.94 -10.31 -3.68
N GLY A 128 -0.28 -10.45 -2.54
CA GLY A 128 0.16 -11.72 -1.99
C GLY A 128 0.06 -11.78 -0.48
N VAL A 129 -0.22 -12.96 0.08
CA VAL A 129 0.01 -13.24 1.50
C VAL A 129 0.68 -14.61 1.64
N ALA A 130 1.75 -14.68 2.42
CA ALA A 130 2.51 -15.90 2.66
C ALA A 130 1.64 -16.95 3.35
N ALA A 131 1.85 -18.22 2.98
CA ALA A 131 1.11 -19.34 3.53
C ALA A 131 1.31 -19.46 5.06
N SER A 132 2.50 -19.13 5.54
CA SER A 132 2.87 -19.01 6.95
C SER A 132 3.73 -17.77 7.15
N TYR A 133 3.72 -17.20 8.36
CA TYR A 133 4.59 -16.08 8.75
C TYR A 133 5.77 -16.56 9.60
N THR A 134 5.92 -17.87 9.79
CA THR A 134 7.09 -18.48 10.42
C THR A 134 7.43 -19.81 9.76
N ASP A 135 8.69 -20.22 9.83
CA ASP A 135 9.14 -21.54 9.39
C ASP A 135 8.65 -22.67 10.32
N VAL A 136 8.90 -23.92 9.90
CA VAL A 136 8.51 -25.13 10.64
C VAL A 136 9.22 -25.25 12.01
N ASN A 137 10.38 -24.62 12.20
CA ASN A 137 11.10 -24.68 13.48
C ASN A 137 10.81 -23.48 14.39
N ARG A 138 10.01 -22.50 13.93
CA ARG A 138 9.65 -21.29 14.69
C ARG A 138 10.88 -20.46 15.03
N ARG A 139 11.84 -20.41 14.11
CA ARG A 139 13.11 -19.69 14.22
C ARG A 139 13.19 -18.51 13.26
N VAL A 140 12.41 -18.51 12.18
CA VAL A 140 12.37 -17.41 11.21
C VAL A 140 10.96 -16.87 11.09
N LEU A 141 10.77 -15.59 11.38
CA LEU A 141 9.51 -14.86 11.21
C LEU A 141 9.57 -13.95 10.00
N LEU A 142 8.53 -13.92 9.17
CA LEU A 142 8.44 -13.04 8.01
C LEU A 142 7.78 -11.70 8.40
N ALA A 143 8.30 -10.59 7.88
CA ALA A 143 7.75 -9.25 8.09
C ALA A 143 7.69 -8.44 6.78
N GLY A 144 6.69 -7.56 6.67
CA GLY A 144 6.56 -6.67 5.52
C GLY A 144 6.40 -7.42 4.19
N GLU A 145 7.10 -6.96 3.16
CA GLU A 145 6.94 -7.49 1.80
C GLU A 145 7.46 -8.92 1.59
N ALA A 146 8.25 -9.41 2.55
CA ALA A 146 8.58 -10.82 2.63
C ALA A 146 7.35 -11.67 2.97
N ALA A 147 6.38 -11.13 3.73
CA ALA A 147 5.21 -11.83 4.25
C ALA A 147 3.90 -11.51 3.51
N HIS A 148 3.75 -10.29 2.98
CA HIS A 148 2.55 -9.87 2.25
C HIS A 148 2.85 -8.72 1.29
N GLN A 149 2.07 -8.63 0.22
CA GLN A 149 2.16 -7.54 -0.76
C GLN A 149 0.76 -7.06 -1.07
N PHE A 150 0.59 -5.74 -1.17
CA PHE A 150 -0.68 -5.08 -1.43
C PHE A 150 -0.53 -4.12 -2.63
N ALA A 151 -1.66 -3.71 -3.21
CA ALA A 151 -1.62 -2.61 -4.16
C ALA A 151 -1.02 -1.36 -3.46
N PRO A 152 -0.23 -0.54 -4.17
CA PRO A 152 0.48 0.61 -3.60
C PRO A 152 -0.46 1.69 -3.05
N LEU A 153 -1.74 1.61 -3.41
CA LEU A 153 -2.81 2.50 -2.99
C LEU A 153 -2.89 2.64 -1.46
N GLY A 154 -2.53 3.84 -0.97
CA GLY A 154 -2.69 4.22 0.44
C GLY A 154 -1.63 3.70 1.41
N GLY A 155 -0.43 3.32 0.94
CA GLY A 155 0.73 3.07 1.80
C GLY A 155 0.56 1.92 2.80
N ARG A 156 -0.32 0.95 2.53
CA ARG A 156 -0.65 -0.14 3.46
C ARG A 156 0.48 -1.14 3.68
N SER A 157 1.32 -1.36 2.67
CA SER A 157 2.42 -2.34 2.72
C SER A 157 3.40 -1.99 3.83
N LEU A 158 3.96 -0.77 3.79
CA LEU A 158 4.93 -0.27 4.77
C LEU A 158 4.37 -0.26 6.20
N ASN A 159 3.18 0.33 6.38
CA ASN A 159 2.53 0.43 7.69
C ASN A 159 2.25 -0.94 8.33
N SER A 160 1.98 -1.96 7.51
CA SER A 160 1.77 -3.32 8.01
C SER A 160 3.09 -4.00 8.36
N GLY A 161 4.13 -3.76 7.55
CA GLY A 161 5.47 -4.33 7.76
C GLY A 161 6.13 -3.90 9.06
N VAL A 162 6.02 -2.62 9.43
CA VAL A 162 6.52 -2.12 10.73
C VAL A 162 5.84 -2.84 11.90
N ALA A 163 4.50 -2.97 11.83
CA ALA A 163 3.75 -3.69 12.85
C ALA A 163 4.09 -5.19 12.90
N ASP A 164 4.42 -5.83 11.76
CA ASP A 164 4.91 -7.21 11.77
C ASP A 164 6.25 -7.33 12.47
N ALA A 165 7.18 -6.42 12.20
CA ALA A 165 8.51 -6.43 12.80
C ALA A 165 8.45 -6.25 14.33
N ILE A 166 7.61 -5.33 14.82
CA ILE A 166 7.40 -5.11 16.25
C ILE A 166 6.86 -6.39 16.93
N VAL A 167 5.75 -6.94 16.40
CA VAL A 167 5.11 -8.14 16.98
C VAL A 167 6.00 -9.38 16.85
N ALA A 168 6.87 -9.44 15.83
CA ALA A 168 7.88 -10.49 15.73
C ALA A 168 8.98 -10.32 16.78
N ALA A 169 9.47 -9.09 17.00
CA ALA A 169 10.49 -8.81 18.01
C ALA A 169 9.99 -9.09 19.43
N GLU A 170 8.75 -8.71 19.76
CA GLU A 170 8.11 -9.02 21.05
C GLU A 170 8.02 -10.53 21.29
N ALA A 171 7.59 -11.30 20.28
CA ALA A 171 7.49 -12.75 20.40
C ALA A 171 8.87 -13.44 20.51
N ILE A 172 9.91 -12.88 19.88
CA ILE A 172 11.28 -13.35 20.05
C ILE A 172 11.77 -13.04 21.47
N ALA A 173 11.48 -11.86 22.01
CA ALA A 173 11.85 -11.51 23.38
C ALA A 173 11.18 -12.44 24.40
N GLU A 174 9.89 -12.73 24.23
CA GLU A 174 9.15 -13.72 25.04
C GLU A 174 9.77 -15.12 24.90
N ALA A 175 10.10 -15.55 23.68
CA ALA A 175 10.71 -16.86 23.46
C ALA A 175 12.14 -16.98 24.04
N LEU A 176 12.83 -15.85 24.23
CA LEU A 176 14.18 -15.79 24.80
C LEU A 176 14.18 -15.62 26.33
N SER A 177 13.04 -15.29 26.96
CA SER A 177 13.01 -15.12 28.42
C SER A 177 13.18 -16.44 29.17
N GLU A 178 12.71 -17.55 28.59
CA GLU A 178 12.86 -18.90 29.13
C GLU A 178 13.32 -19.90 28.05
N PRO A 179 14.60 -19.87 27.64
CA PRO A 179 15.08 -20.65 26.49
C PRO A 179 14.96 -22.16 26.62
N SER A 180 14.84 -22.68 27.85
CA SER A 180 14.66 -24.10 28.14
C SER A 180 13.22 -24.59 27.88
N ASP A 181 12.23 -23.69 27.91
CA ASP A 181 10.84 -24.04 27.60
C ASP A 181 10.56 -23.84 26.10
N LEU A 182 10.86 -24.89 25.33
CA LEU A 182 10.60 -24.89 23.89
C LEU A 182 9.10 -24.78 23.56
N ALA A 183 8.21 -25.27 24.43
CA ALA A 183 6.78 -25.23 24.19
C ALA A 183 6.25 -23.79 24.33
N ALA A 184 6.67 -23.08 25.37
CA ALA A 184 6.36 -21.66 25.56
C ALA A 184 6.93 -20.81 24.42
N ALA A 185 8.20 -21.01 24.07
CA ALA A 185 8.84 -20.32 22.95
C ALA A 185 8.07 -20.53 21.62
N TRP A 186 7.69 -21.77 21.31
CA TRP A 186 6.91 -22.06 20.11
C TRP A 186 5.52 -21.44 20.16
N LEU A 187 4.89 -21.38 21.34
CA LEU A 187 3.58 -20.76 21.50
C LEU A 187 3.64 -19.25 21.22
N ALA A 188 4.65 -18.55 21.73
CA ALA A 188 4.87 -17.12 21.49
C ALA A 188 5.02 -16.82 19.99
N ILE A 189 5.92 -17.53 19.31
CA ILE A 189 6.18 -17.35 17.87
C ILE A 189 4.94 -17.70 17.03
N ASN A 190 4.24 -18.81 17.34
CA ASN A 190 3.03 -19.18 16.61
C ASN A 190 1.90 -18.17 16.80
N ARG A 191 1.76 -17.57 17.99
CA ARG A 191 0.76 -16.53 18.27
C ARG A 191 1.00 -15.32 17.39
N SER A 192 2.22 -14.79 17.40
CA SER A 192 2.68 -13.69 16.56
C SER A 192 2.43 -13.98 15.07
N ALA A 193 2.93 -15.11 14.56
CA ALA A 193 2.77 -15.48 13.16
C ALA A 193 1.29 -15.59 12.73
N ARG A 194 0.42 -16.17 13.57
CA ARG A 194 -1.02 -16.29 13.28
C ARG A 194 -1.73 -14.95 13.27
N GLU A 195 -1.44 -14.09 14.25
CA GLU A 195 -2.02 -12.75 14.33
C GLU A 195 -1.64 -11.90 13.12
N ARG A 196 -0.34 -11.86 12.80
CA ARG A 196 0.16 -11.06 11.68
C ARG A 196 -0.33 -11.58 10.34
N ARG A 197 -0.40 -12.90 10.15
CA ARG A 197 -1.01 -13.49 8.96
C ARG A 197 -2.51 -13.16 8.84
N ARG A 198 -3.29 -13.21 9.92
CA ARG A 198 -4.71 -12.80 9.90
C ARG A 198 -4.85 -11.33 9.46
N SER A 199 -3.98 -10.47 9.97
CA SER A 199 -3.92 -9.06 9.58
C SER A 199 -3.55 -8.89 8.11
N GLY A 200 -2.54 -9.61 7.62
CA GLY A 200 -2.12 -9.62 6.22
C GLY A 200 -3.23 -10.07 5.27
N VAL A 201 -3.95 -11.15 5.61
CA VAL A 201 -5.12 -11.61 4.85
C VAL A 201 -6.21 -10.55 4.81
N ARG A 202 -6.55 -9.94 5.95
CA ARG A 202 -7.55 -8.86 6.01
C ARG A 202 -7.13 -7.66 5.17
N ASN A 203 -5.86 -7.25 5.25
CA ASN A 203 -5.33 -6.13 4.48
C ASN A 203 -5.33 -6.42 2.98
N ARG A 204 -5.01 -7.65 2.56
CA ARG A 204 -5.14 -8.07 1.16
C ARG A 204 -6.59 -7.95 0.69
N MET A 205 -7.57 -8.44 1.46
CA MET A 205 -8.98 -8.33 1.08
C MET A 205 -9.42 -6.86 0.91
N LEU A 206 -8.99 -5.98 1.83
CA LEU A 206 -9.27 -4.55 1.74
C LEU A 206 -8.60 -3.89 0.53
N SER A 207 -7.35 -4.23 0.25
CA SER A 207 -6.60 -3.74 -0.92
C SER A 207 -7.25 -4.18 -2.23
N VAL A 208 -7.66 -5.46 -2.33
CA VAL A 208 -8.39 -6.00 -3.48
C VAL A 208 -9.71 -5.26 -3.69
N ARG A 209 -10.47 -5.01 -2.61
CA ARG A 209 -11.73 -4.28 -2.70
C ARG A 209 -11.52 -2.83 -3.17
N ALA A 210 -10.54 -2.13 -2.59
CA ALA A 210 -10.22 -0.76 -2.96
C ALA A 210 -9.84 -0.66 -4.45
N GLN A 211 -9.00 -1.59 -4.92
CA GLN A 211 -8.63 -1.68 -6.32
C GLN A 211 -9.84 -1.93 -7.23
N ARG A 212 -10.77 -2.83 -6.88
CA ARG A 212 -12.02 -3.03 -7.65
C ARG A 212 -12.89 -1.78 -7.76
N VAL A 213 -12.96 -0.99 -6.69
CA VAL A 213 -13.69 0.29 -6.71
C VAL A 213 -13.01 1.27 -7.66
N LEU A 214 -11.68 1.38 -7.61
CA LEU A 214 -10.90 2.27 -8.46
C LEU A 214 -10.93 1.85 -9.94
N ASP A 215 -10.79 0.55 -10.22
CA ASP A 215 -10.85 0.02 -11.58
C ASP A 215 -12.25 0.14 -12.19
N GLY A 216 -13.30 0.11 -11.36
CA GLY A 216 -14.68 0.09 -11.85
C GLY A 216 -14.94 -1.18 -12.64
N SER A 217 -14.64 -2.34 -12.03
CA SER A 217 -14.56 -3.68 -12.65
C SER A 217 -15.73 -4.07 -13.55
N ASP A 218 -16.89 -3.47 -13.35
CA ASP A 218 -18.09 -3.70 -14.13
C ASP A 218 -19.01 -2.44 -14.11
N VAL A 219 -20.07 -2.47 -14.91
CA VAL A 219 -21.02 -1.34 -15.03
C VAL A 219 -21.71 -1.05 -13.70
N SER A 220 -22.03 -2.07 -12.91
CA SER A 220 -22.70 -1.90 -11.62
C SER A 220 -21.77 -1.22 -10.60
N MET A 221 -20.50 -1.60 -10.58
CA MET A 221 -19.47 -1.00 -9.74
C MET A 221 -19.19 0.44 -10.14
N ARG A 222 -19.13 0.75 -11.44
CA ARG A 222 -19.02 2.12 -11.95
C ARG A 222 -20.21 2.98 -11.51
N ALA A 223 -21.44 2.49 -11.68
CA ALA A 223 -22.64 3.21 -11.27
C ALA A 223 -22.68 3.48 -9.75
N ARG A 224 -22.40 2.45 -8.94
CA ARG A 224 -22.32 2.57 -7.47
C ARG A 224 -21.27 3.57 -7.03
N ARG A 225 -20.08 3.54 -7.64
CA ARG A 225 -19.01 4.48 -7.36
C ARG A 225 -19.40 5.92 -7.69
N THR A 226 -19.96 6.15 -8.87
CA THR A 226 -20.41 7.50 -9.28
C THR A 226 -21.48 8.02 -8.33
N MET A 227 -22.44 7.19 -7.93
CA MET A 227 -23.48 7.58 -6.98
C MET A 227 -22.89 7.85 -5.59
N ALA A 228 -21.93 7.03 -5.13
CA ALA A 228 -21.27 7.23 -3.86
C ALA A 228 -20.43 8.51 -3.86
N ALA A 229 -19.70 8.81 -4.94
CA ALA A 229 -18.87 10.02 -5.06
C ALA A 229 -19.72 11.28 -5.02
N LYS A 230 -20.86 11.30 -5.73
CA LYS A 230 -21.81 12.42 -5.70
C LYS A 230 -22.47 12.64 -4.34
N SER A 231 -22.70 11.56 -3.58
CA SER A 231 -23.37 11.62 -2.28
C SER A 231 -22.41 11.77 -1.09
N ALA A 232 -21.13 11.45 -1.25
CA ALA A 232 -20.13 11.47 -0.17
C ALA A 232 -19.98 12.83 0.55
N PRO A 233 -20.17 14.01 -0.09
CA PRO A 233 -20.20 15.29 0.63
C PRO A 233 -21.33 15.41 1.66
N HIS A 234 -22.40 14.61 1.52
CA HIS A 234 -23.60 14.70 2.36
C HIS A 234 -23.85 13.42 3.17
N VAL A 235 -23.32 12.28 2.72
CA VAL A 235 -23.57 10.95 3.30
C VAL A 235 -22.23 10.31 3.68
N TRP A 236 -21.91 10.33 4.98
CA TRP A 236 -20.65 9.80 5.50
C TRP A 236 -20.40 8.34 5.08
N ILE A 237 -21.43 7.50 5.08
CA ILE A 237 -21.32 6.08 4.69
C ILE A 237 -20.83 5.93 3.24
N ALA A 238 -21.23 6.83 2.34
CA ALA A 238 -20.78 6.82 0.94
C ALA A 238 -19.28 7.15 0.83
N GLY A 239 -18.81 8.17 1.55
CA GLY A 239 -17.38 8.50 1.63
C GLY A 239 -16.55 7.41 2.33
N ALA A 240 -17.08 6.80 3.38
CA ALA A 240 -16.46 5.67 4.06
C ALA A 240 -16.38 4.43 3.15
N TRP A 241 -17.38 4.20 2.30
CA TRP A 241 -17.37 3.11 1.33
C TRP A 241 -16.32 3.31 0.22
N LEU A 242 -16.14 4.55 -0.27
CA LEU A 242 -15.14 4.89 -1.29
C LEU A 242 -13.70 4.81 -0.76
N THR A 243 -13.48 5.25 0.48
CA THR A 243 -12.16 5.17 1.14
C THR A 243 -11.86 3.81 1.75
N ALA A 244 -12.83 2.89 1.81
CA ALA A 244 -12.68 1.57 2.42
C ALA A 244 -11.56 0.77 1.73
N GLY A 245 -10.42 0.67 2.42
CA GLY A 245 -9.24 -0.02 1.89
C GLY A 245 -8.19 0.91 1.27
N LEU A 246 -8.50 2.20 1.06
CA LEU A 246 -7.53 3.23 0.66
C LEU A 246 -6.94 3.96 1.87
N VAL A 247 -7.79 4.30 2.84
CA VAL A 247 -7.38 5.05 4.04
C VAL A 247 -7.77 4.27 5.30
N ARG A 248 -7.03 4.42 6.40
CA ARG A 248 -7.42 3.81 7.69
C ARG A 248 -8.65 4.54 8.26
N PRO A 249 -9.63 3.82 8.83
CA PRO A 249 -10.82 4.43 9.43
C PRO A 249 -10.54 5.47 10.52
N THR A 250 -9.44 5.32 11.26
CA THR A 250 -9.03 6.25 12.34
C THR A 250 -8.43 7.55 11.85
N ALA A 251 -8.06 7.66 10.56
CA ALA A 251 -7.69 8.93 9.95
C ALA A 251 -8.93 9.73 9.49
N ILE A 252 -10.10 9.10 9.44
CA ILE A 252 -11.34 9.70 8.93
C ILE A 252 -11.86 10.88 9.80
N PRO A 253 -11.76 10.89 11.15
CA PRO A 253 -12.21 12.03 11.96
C PRO A 253 -11.40 13.32 11.73
N HIS A 254 -10.11 13.18 11.38
CA HIS A 254 -9.26 14.32 11.03
C HIS A 254 -9.48 14.74 9.57
N ILE A 255 -9.63 13.77 8.67
CA ILE A 255 -9.92 14.00 7.24
C ILE A 255 -11.28 14.66 7.00
N SER A 256 -12.29 14.42 7.85
CA SER A 256 -13.58 15.12 7.74
C SER A 256 -13.53 16.59 8.16
N ARG A 257 -12.44 17.03 8.83
CA ARG A 257 -12.16 18.44 9.11
C ARG A 257 -11.11 19.04 8.16
N SER A 258 -10.27 18.23 7.50
CA SER A 258 -9.16 18.69 6.65
C SER A 258 -9.15 18.14 5.20
N GLY A 259 -10.32 17.86 4.61
CA GLY A 259 -10.48 17.84 3.16
C GLY A 259 -10.10 16.54 2.45
N VAL A 260 -11.00 15.56 2.46
CA VAL A 260 -11.12 14.66 1.30
C VAL A 260 -12.25 15.14 0.40
N THR A 261 -11.90 15.57 -0.81
CA THR A 261 -12.85 15.97 -1.85
C THR A 261 -13.03 14.86 -2.88
N TRP A 262 -14.26 14.70 -3.33
CA TRP A 262 -14.68 13.71 -4.33
C TRP A 262 -15.11 14.46 -5.59
N SER A 263 -14.54 14.12 -6.73
CA SER A 263 -14.93 14.69 -8.03
C SER A 263 -14.78 13.69 -9.15
#